data_AF-A0A7S2FH85-F1
#
_entry.id   AF-A0A7S2FH85-F1
#
_cell.length_a   1.000
_cell.length_b   1.000
_cell.length_c   1.000
_cell.angle_alpha   90.00
_cell.angle_beta   90.00
_cell.angle_gamma   90.00
#
_symmetry.space_group_name_H-M   'P 1'
#
loop_
_entity.id
_entity.type
_entity.pdbx_description
1 polymer ?
#
loop_
_entity_poly.entity_id
_entity_poly.type
_entity_poly.pdbx_seq_one_letter_code
_entity_poly.pdbx_strand_id
1 'polypeptide(L)'
;HPAFTPHPIQGWTPDFIPYVLSEGLDADLHDELVPVTAEEAISTASRLAAEEGIFTGISGGATVAVALKTAAKAEKGSVILAMCPDTSERYLSTPLYATIEADMNEEELEIAKSTPSYQLLPGEDPVLAA
;
A
#
# COMPACT_ATOMS: atom_id res chain seq x y z
N HIS A 1 5.83 25.41 1.27
CA HIS A 1 4.71 26.03 2.04
C HIS A 1 4.92 25.77 3.54
N PRO A 2 4.62 26.71 4.47
CA PRO A 2 4.92 26.52 5.91
C PRO A 2 4.18 25.36 6.59
N ALA A 3 3.07 24.90 6.02
CA ALA A 3 2.34 23.73 6.52
C ALA A 3 2.86 22.38 5.98
N PHE A 4 3.79 22.38 5.02
CA PHE A 4 4.34 21.15 4.46
C PHE A 4 5.34 20.50 5.43
N THR A 5 5.25 19.18 5.59
CA THR A 5 6.25 18.35 6.27
C THR A 5 6.58 17.17 5.36
N PRO A 6 7.87 16.79 5.18
CA PRO A 6 8.24 15.60 4.43
C PRO A 6 7.49 14.37 4.92
N HIS A 7 6.95 13.59 4.00
CA HIS A 7 6.17 12.39 4.32
C HIS A 7 6.56 11.22 3.39
N PRO A 8 6.33 9.97 3.82
CA PRO A 8 6.73 8.79 3.05
C PRO A 8 5.67 8.34 2.02
N ILE A 9 4.53 9.01 1.89
CA ILE A 9 3.53 8.71 0.85
C ILE A 9 4.00 9.29 -0.50
N GLN A 10 4.75 8.53 -1.30
CA GLN A 10 5.29 9.05 -2.57
C GLN A 10 4.19 9.35 -3.59
N GLY A 11 4.41 10.41 -4.38
CA GLY A 11 3.51 10.86 -5.44
C GLY A 11 2.43 11.86 -4.99
N TRP A 12 2.19 12.01 -3.68
CA TRP A 12 1.18 12.90 -3.12
C TRP A 12 1.78 14.14 -2.47
N THR A 13 0.93 15.14 -2.23
CA THR A 13 1.15 16.34 -1.39
C THR A 13 2.45 17.10 -1.68
N PRO A 14 2.53 17.80 -2.83
CA PRO A 14 3.62 18.75 -3.06
C PRO A 14 3.61 19.86 -1.99
N ASP A 15 4.72 20.59 -1.88
CA ASP A 15 4.89 21.67 -0.92
C ASP A 15 4.25 23.00 -1.36
N PHE A 16 3.29 22.93 -2.29
CA PHE A 16 2.47 24.03 -2.81
C PHE A 16 1.10 23.48 -3.25
N ILE A 17 0.14 24.36 -3.55
CA ILE A 17 -1.16 23.98 -4.12
C ILE A 17 -1.04 24.00 -5.65
N PRO A 18 -1.22 22.86 -6.36
CA PRO A 18 -1.12 22.82 -7.82
C PRO A 18 -2.15 23.74 -8.50
N TYR A 19 -1.74 24.51 -9.50
CA TYR A 19 -2.67 25.41 -10.22
C TYR A 19 -3.79 24.65 -10.95
N VAL A 20 -3.50 23.44 -11.43
CA VAL A 20 -4.51 22.56 -12.05
C VAL A 20 -5.64 22.16 -11.09
N LEU A 21 -5.46 22.30 -9.77
CA LEU A 21 -6.50 22.07 -8.78
C LEU A 21 -7.51 23.22 -8.70
N SER A 22 -7.13 24.43 -9.13
CA SER A 22 -7.96 25.64 -8.96
C SER A 22 -9.33 25.51 -9.60
N GLU A 23 -9.42 24.95 -10.82
CA GLU A 23 -10.69 24.75 -11.50
C GLU A 23 -11.64 23.83 -10.71
N GLY A 24 -11.10 22.80 -10.06
CA GLY A 24 -11.89 21.87 -9.24
C GLY A 24 -12.37 22.49 -7.93
N LEU A 25 -11.58 23.39 -7.34
CA LEU A 25 -11.98 24.13 -6.13
C LEU A 25 -13.06 25.16 -6.44
N ASP A 26 -12.91 25.91 -7.53
CA ASP A 26 -13.89 26.91 -7.95
C ASP A 26 -15.24 26.27 -8.32
N ALA A 27 -15.21 25.03 -8.81
CA ALA A 27 -16.39 24.24 -9.16
C ALA A 27 -16.91 23.34 -8.02
N ASP A 28 -16.33 23.42 -6.82
CA ASP A 28 -16.72 22.65 -5.64
C ASP A 28 -16.77 21.12 -5.88
N LEU A 29 -15.79 20.58 -6.62
CA LEU A 29 -15.74 19.16 -7.01
C LEU A 29 -15.29 18.20 -5.89
N HIS A 30 -15.30 18.65 -4.63
CA HIS A 30 -14.86 17.87 -3.48
C HIS A 30 -15.85 18.02 -2.33
N ASP A 31 -16.25 16.92 -1.71
CA ASP A 31 -17.21 16.94 -0.60
C ASP A 31 -16.52 16.94 0.78
N GLU A 32 -15.39 16.24 0.92
CA GLU A 32 -14.70 16.04 2.20
C GLU A 32 -13.18 16.04 2.02
N LEU A 33 -12.47 16.70 2.94
CA LEU A 33 -11.02 16.60 3.07
C LEU A 33 -10.67 15.63 4.22
N VAL A 34 -10.29 14.41 3.88
CA VAL A 34 -9.94 13.37 4.87
C VAL A 34 -8.42 13.17 4.93
N PRO A 35 -7.76 13.50 6.06
CA PRO A 35 -6.34 13.21 6.24
C PRO A 35 -6.12 11.71 6.48
N VAL A 36 -4.97 11.22 6.03
CA VAL A 36 -4.52 9.84 6.21
C VAL A 36 -3.05 9.83 6.59
N THR A 37 -2.69 9.02 7.58
CA THR A 37 -1.29 8.91 8.00
C THR A 37 -0.53 7.96 7.10
N ALA A 38 0.80 8.10 7.10
CA ALA A 38 1.69 7.16 6.43
C ALA A 38 1.54 5.73 6.95
N GLU A 39 1.36 5.57 8.26
CA GLU A 39 1.17 4.28 8.91
C GLU A 39 -0.11 3.59 8.44
N GLU A 40 -1.22 4.33 8.37
CA GLU A 40 -2.50 3.82 7.84
C GLU A 40 -2.37 3.40 6.38
N ALA A 41 -1.68 4.22 5.57
CA ALA A 41 -1.45 3.94 4.16
C ALA A 41 -0.60 2.68 3.94
N ILE A 42 0.52 2.56 4.67
CA ILE A 42 1.43 1.40 4.60
C ILE A 42 0.71 0.13 5.06
N SER A 43 0.07 0.18 6.24
CA SER A 43 -0.68 -0.96 6.79
C SER A 43 -1.76 -1.44 5.83
N THR A 44 -2.51 -0.51 5.22
CA THR A 44 -3.58 -0.86 4.27
C THR A 44 -3.04 -1.44 2.97
N ALA A 45 -1.93 -0.91 2.43
CA ALA A 45 -1.28 -1.48 1.26
C ALA A 45 -0.79 -2.91 1.51
N SER A 46 -0.18 -3.17 2.67
CA SER A 46 0.26 -4.52 3.06
C SER A 46 -0.92 -5.49 3.20
N ARG A 47 -2.03 -5.05 3.81
CA ARG A 47 -3.26 -5.85 3.92
C ARG A 47 -3.89 -6.13 2.57
N LEU A 48 -3.94 -5.17 1.65
CA LEU A 48 -4.43 -5.40 0.28
C LEU A 48 -3.64 -6.48 -0.44
N ALA A 49 -2.32 -6.50 -0.29
CA ALA A 49 -1.48 -7.55 -0.88
C ALA A 49 -1.75 -8.92 -0.25
N ALA A 50 -1.84 -9.00 1.08
CA ALA A 50 -1.98 -10.25 1.81
C ALA A 50 -3.40 -10.85 1.80
N GLU A 51 -4.43 -10.00 1.85
CA GLU A 51 -5.83 -10.40 2.02
C GLU A 51 -6.60 -10.44 0.69
N GLU A 52 -6.25 -9.57 -0.26
CA GLU A 52 -7.02 -9.38 -1.51
C GLU A 52 -6.19 -9.66 -2.78
N GLY A 53 -4.89 -9.90 -2.65
CA GLY A 53 -3.98 -10.09 -3.81
C GLY A 53 -3.78 -8.83 -4.65
N ILE A 54 -4.05 -7.64 -4.09
CA ILE A 54 -3.91 -6.35 -4.78
C ILE A 54 -2.60 -5.69 -4.35
N PHE A 55 -1.62 -5.70 -5.25
CA PHE A 55 -0.26 -5.22 -4.98
C PHE A 55 -0.07 -3.74 -5.38
N THR A 56 -0.49 -2.81 -4.52
CA THR A 56 -0.45 -1.36 -4.77
C THR A 56 0.60 -0.58 -3.96
N GLY A 57 1.10 0.53 -4.50
CA GLY A 57 2.00 1.44 -3.75
C GLY A 57 1.34 2.12 -2.54
N ILE A 58 2.15 2.87 -1.77
CA ILE A 58 1.71 3.53 -0.51
C ILE A 58 0.51 4.46 -0.75
N SER A 59 0.49 5.19 -1.87
CA SER A 59 -0.63 6.08 -2.20
C SER A 59 -1.95 5.34 -2.49
N GLY A 60 -1.89 4.13 -3.05
CA GLY A 60 -3.08 3.29 -3.21
C GLY A 60 -3.56 2.68 -1.88
N GLY A 61 -2.63 2.37 -0.96
CA GLY A 61 -3.01 2.06 0.41
C GLY A 61 -3.70 3.24 1.11
N ALA A 62 -3.24 4.46 0.87
CA ALA A 62 -3.83 5.67 1.43
C ALA A 62 -5.28 5.92 0.98
N THR A 63 -5.56 5.79 -0.33
CA THR A 63 -6.92 5.97 -0.88
C THR A 63 -7.87 4.90 -0.36
N VAL A 64 -7.44 3.64 -0.28
CA VAL A 64 -8.26 2.55 0.26
C VAL A 64 -8.49 2.72 1.76
N ALA A 65 -7.49 3.18 2.53
CA ALA A 65 -7.65 3.47 3.95
C ALA A 65 -8.75 4.53 4.18
N VAL A 66 -8.74 5.59 3.37
CA VAL A 66 -9.81 6.61 3.39
C VAL A 66 -11.14 6.01 2.96
N ALA A 67 -11.18 5.21 1.89
CA ALA A 67 -12.40 4.56 1.42
C ALA A 67 -13.04 3.66 2.49
N LEU A 68 -12.23 2.91 3.25
CA LEU A 68 -12.71 2.10 4.39
C LEU A 68 -13.29 2.96 5.52
N LYS A 69 -12.66 4.10 5.84
CA LYS A 69 -13.19 5.07 6.82
C LYS A 69 -14.51 5.68 6.36
N THR A 70 -14.63 6.02 5.07
CA THR A 70 -15.86 6.52 4.46
C THR A 70 -16.95 5.44 4.47
N ALA A 71 -16.62 4.20 4.10
CA ALA A 71 -17.54 3.07 4.11
C ALA A 71 -18.13 2.80 5.49
N ALA A 72 -17.33 2.94 6.55
CA ALA A 72 -17.78 2.75 7.94
C ALA A 72 -18.87 3.74 8.38
N LYS A 73 -18.97 4.89 7.73
CA LYS A 73 -19.97 5.94 8.01
C LYS A 73 -21.11 5.97 6.97
N ALA A 74 -20.95 5.27 5.86
CA ALA A 74 -21.89 5.30 4.74
C ALA A 74 -23.16 4.49 5.03
N GLU A 75 -24.25 4.83 4.35
CA GLU A 75 -25.47 4.04 4.39
C GLU A 75 -25.23 2.62 3.86
N LYS A 76 -25.99 1.65 4.39
CA LYS A 76 -25.87 0.26 3.95
C LYS A 76 -26.26 0.14 2.47
N GLY A 77 -25.37 -0.45 1.68
CA GLY A 77 -25.57 -0.65 0.24
C GLY A 77 -24.87 0.41 -0.62
N SER A 78 -24.20 1.40 -0.02
CA SER A 78 -23.36 2.34 -0.76
C SER A 78 -22.20 1.64 -1.47
N VAL A 79 -21.83 2.18 -2.63
CA VAL A 79 -20.69 1.73 -3.44
C VAL A 79 -19.63 2.83 -3.42
N ILE A 80 -18.39 2.45 -3.10
CA ILE A 80 -17.25 3.37 -2.99
C ILE A 80 -16.14 2.87 -3.91
N LEU A 81 -15.55 3.78 -4.68
CA LEU A 81 -14.41 3.53 -5.55
C LEU A 81 -13.16 4.18 -4.95
N ALA A 82 -12.08 3.41 -4.85
CA ALA A 82 -10.76 3.91 -4.48
C ALA A 82 -9.77 3.72 -5.63
N MET A 83 -8.90 4.71 -5.85
CA MET A 83 -7.88 4.67 -6.90
C MET A 83 -6.59 4.04 -6.38
N CYS A 84 -6.07 3.02 -7.07
CA CYS A 84 -4.74 2.45 -6.82
C CYS A 84 -3.77 2.93 -7.93
N PRO A 85 -2.95 3.96 -7.69
CA PRO A 85 -2.23 4.64 -8.77
C PRO A 85 -1.13 3.82 -9.45
N ASP A 86 -0.42 2.97 -8.69
CA ASP A 86 0.70 2.18 -9.19
C ASP A 86 0.94 0.87 -8.40
N THR A 87 1.78 0.01 -8.96
CA THR A 87 2.20 -1.29 -8.37
C THR A 87 3.19 -1.12 -7.23
N SER A 88 3.13 -1.97 -6.20
CA SER A 88 4.09 -1.96 -5.09
C SER A 88 5.51 -2.39 -5.47
N GLU A 89 5.73 -3.01 -6.63
CA GLU A 89 7.07 -3.47 -7.06
C GLU A 89 8.12 -2.34 -7.01
N ARG A 90 7.68 -1.10 -7.27
CA ARG A 90 8.54 0.10 -7.25
C ARG A 90 8.91 0.55 -5.83
N TYR A 91 8.35 -0.08 -4.80
CA TYR A 91 8.44 0.32 -3.41
C TYR A 91 9.22 -0.66 -2.54
N LEU A 92 9.81 -1.72 -3.11
CA LEU A 92 10.56 -2.75 -2.37
C LEU A 92 11.72 -2.19 -1.51
N SER A 93 12.26 -1.02 -1.86
CA SER A 93 13.32 -0.33 -1.12
C SER A 93 12.82 0.75 -0.14
N THR A 94 11.51 0.82 0.09
CA THR A 94 10.85 1.88 0.88
C THR A 94 10.34 1.34 2.22
N PRO A 95 9.88 2.21 3.14
CA PRO A 95 9.27 1.79 4.41
C PRO A 95 8.12 0.79 4.29
N LEU A 96 7.47 0.68 3.12
CA LEU A 96 6.42 -0.32 2.89
C LEU A 96 6.89 -1.77 3.12
N TYR A 97 8.17 -2.05 2.85
CA TYR A 97 8.77 -3.38 2.99
C TYR A 97 9.91 -3.41 4.01
N ALA A 98 10.06 -2.36 4.84
CA ALA A 98 11.19 -2.26 5.78
C ALA A 98 11.20 -3.33 6.88
N THR A 99 10.09 -4.07 7.06
CA THR A 99 9.99 -5.18 8.02
C THR A 99 10.15 -6.55 7.35
N ILE A 100 10.35 -6.61 6.03
CA ILE A 100 10.52 -7.84 5.28
C ILE A 100 11.99 -7.96 4.91
N GLU A 101 12.65 -8.95 5.48
CA GLU A 101 14.04 -9.24 5.20
C GLU A 101 14.20 -9.91 3.83
N ALA A 102 15.37 -9.74 3.22
CA ALA A 102 15.67 -10.35 1.91
C ALA A 102 15.86 -11.87 2.01
N ASP A 103 16.30 -12.34 3.17
CA ASP A 103 16.55 -13.75 3.46
C ASP A 103 15.41 -14.32 4.32
N MET A 104 15.11 -15.61 4.11
CA MET A 104 14.12 -16.31 4.93
C MET A 104 14.59 -16.40 6.38
N ASN A 105 13.68 -16.12 7.31
CA ASN A 105 13.89 -16.38 8.73
C ASN A 105 13.76 -17.89 9.05
N GLU A 106 14.06 -18.27 10.30
CA GLU A 106 14.03 -19.67 10.73
C GLU A 106 12.64 -20.31 10.55
N GLU A 107 11.57 -19.59 10.87
CA GLU A 107 10.19 -20.08 10.71
C GLU A 107 9.84 -20.30 9.23
N GLU A 108 10.20 -19.36 8.37
CA GLU A 108 10.01 -19.44 6.92
C GLU A 108 10.80 -20.60 6.30
N LEU A 109 12.03 -20.82 6.77
CA LEU A 109 12.84 -21.97 6.34
C LEU A 109 12.23 -23.30 6.76
N GLU A 110 11.67 -23.39 7.97
CA GLU A 110 10.98 -24.61 8.41
C GLU A 110 9.70 -24.87 7.59
N ILE A 111 8.96 -23.82 7.24
CA ILE A 111 7.84 -23.92 6.30
C ILE A 111 8.33 -24.40 4.92
N ALA A 112 9.41 -23.83 4.39
CA ALA A 112 9.97 -24.23 3.10
C ALA A 112 10.44 -25.69 3.08
N LYS A 113 10.99 -26.21 4.19
CA LYS A 113 11.40 -27.61 4.33
C LYS A 113 10.23 -28.57 4.55
N SER A 114 9.06 -28.07 4.93
CA SER A 114 7.88 -28.90 5.21
C SER A 114 7.33 -29.60 3.97
N THR A 115 7.64 -29.08 2.77
CA THR A 115 7.27 -29.73 1.50
C THR A 115 8.44 -30.58 0.99
N PRO A 116 8.22 -31.84 0.59
CA PRO A 116 9.29 -32.71 0.07
C PRO A 116 9.81 -32.28 -1.31
N SER A 117 9.13 -31.34 -1.97
CA SER A 117 9.39 -30.85 -3.31
C SER A 117 9.32 -29.33 -3.37
N TYR A 118 9.84 -28.76 -4.46
CA TYR A 118 9.93 -27.33 -4.74
C TYR A 118 10.68 -26.51 -3.68
N GLN A 119 11.69 -27.09 -3.04
CA GLN A 119 12.52 -26.38 -2.07
C GLN A 119 13.56 -25.50 -2.79
N LEU A 120 13.58 -24.21 -2.43
CA LEU A 120 14.54 -23.21 -2.88
C LEU A 120 15.35 -22.70 -1.69
N LEU A 121 16.23 -23.56 -1.15
CA LEU A 121 17.00 -23.25 0.05
C LEU A 121 18.29 -22.48 -0.28
N PRO A 122 18.65 -21.45 0.51
CA PRO A 122 19.87 -20.67 0.26
C PRO A 122 21.14 -21.55 0.31
N GLY A 123 21.90 -21.55 -0.78
CA GLY A 123 23.17 -22.29 -0.87
C GLY A 123 23.04 -23.78 -1.21
N GLU A 124 21.82 -24.27 -1.47
CA GLU A 124 21.56 -25.64 -1.89
C GLU A 124 21.02 -25.70 -3.32
N ASP A 125 21.17 -26.85 -3.99
CA ASP A 125 20.59 -27.06 -5.31
C ASP A 125 19.04 -27.14 -5.20
N PRO A 126 18.26 -26.50 -6.09
CA PRO A 126 16.81 -26.56 -6.06
C PRO A 126 16.25 -27.98 -6.11
N VAL A 127 15.37 -28.32 -5.16
CA VAL A 127 14.63 -29.60 -5.17
C VAL A 127 13.35 -29.40 -5.97
N LEU A 128 13.36 -29.66 -7.28
CA LEU A 128 12.24 -29.32 -8.18
C LEU A 128 11.25 -30.48 -8.47
N ALA A 129 11.38 -31.63 -7.79
CA ALA A 129 10.68 -32.87 -8.14
C ALA A 129 9.71 -33.34 -7.05
N ALA A 130 8.57 -33.91 -7.48
CA ALA A 130 7.58 -34.58 -6.63
C ALA A 130 8.06 -35.94 -6.08
#